data_AF-A0A9E2WZP9-F1
#
_entry.id   AF-A0A9E2WZP9-F1
#
_cell.length_a   1.000
_cell.length_b   1.000
_cell.length_c   1.000
_cell.angle_alpha   90.00
_cell.angle_beta   90.00
_cell.angle_gamma   90.00
#
_symmetry.space_group_name_H-M   'P 1'
#
loop_
_entity.id
_entity.type
_entity.pdbx_description
1 polymer ?
#
loop_
_entity_poly.entity_id
_entity_poly.type
_entity_poly.pdbx_seq_one_letter_code
_entity_poly.pdbx_strand_id
1 'polypeptide(L)'
;AVIDAARGMGLTSGQVFRGVELPLALPVFLAGLRIVTVQAIGLAVVAALIGAGGLGTFVFQGLGQYAVDLVLLGAVPAILLALAANFLLQTLSAVLRPAR
;
A
#
# COMPACT_ATOMS: atom_id res chain seq x y z
N ALA A 1 -19.89 16.15 -14.23
CA ALA A 1 -20.66 17.10 -13.39
C ALA A 1 -19.77 18.11 -12.66
N VAL A 2 -18.98 17.73 -11.63
CA VAL A 2 -18.16 18.70 -10.86
C VAL A 2 -17.01 19.30 -11.69
N ILE A 3 -16.34 18.48 -12.51
CA ILE A 3 -15.28 18.95 -13.43
C ILE A 3 -15.85 19.84 -14.54
N ASP A 4 -17.00 19.47 -15.11
CA ASP A 4 -17.66 20.25 -16.16
C ASP A 4 -18.18 21.59 -15.62
N ALA A 5 -18.68 21.62 -14.39
CA ALA A 5 -19.03 22.85 -13.69
C ALA A 5 -17.81 23.73 -13.43
N ALA A 6 -16.67 23.15 -13.03
CA ALA A 6 -15.41 23.88 -12.84
C ALA A 6 -14.92 24.53 -14.15
N ARG A 7 -15.03 23.83 -15.29
CA ARG A 7 -14.75 24.39 -16.61
C ARG A 7 -15.76 25.47 -17.02
N GLY A 8 -17.04 25.27 -16.73
CA GLY A 8 -18.10 26.26 -16.95
C GLY A 8 -17.94 27.55 -16.14
N MET A 9 -17.23 27.49 -15.00
CA MET A 9 -16.86 28.65 -14.18
C MET A 9 -15.59 29.38 -14.68
N GLY A 10 -15.00 28.98 -15.81
CA GLY A 10 -13.84 29.64 -16.40
C GLY A 10 -12.48 29.26 -15.80
N LEU A 11 -12.41 28.18 -15.01
CA LEU A 11 -11.14 27.68 -14.47
C LEU A 11 -10.24 27.11 -15.58
N THR A 12 -8.96 27.46 -15.53
CA THR A 12 -7.94 26.89 -16.42
C THR A 12 -7.65 25.43 -16.04
N SER A 13 -7.14 24.63 -16.97
CA SER A 13 -6.87 23.19 -16.74
C SER A 13 -5.98 22.92 -15.52
N GLY A 14 -4.98 23.77 -15.26
CA GLY A 14 -4.13 23.64 -14.07
C GLY A 14 -4.86 23.96 -12.75
N GLN A 15 -5.82 24.89 -12.77
CA GLN A 15 -6.65 25.22 -11.62
C GLN A 15 -7.68 24.11 -11.34
N VAL A 16 -8.29 23.54 -12.38
CA VAL A 16 -9.19 22.39 -12.26
C VAL A 16 -8.43 21.18 -11.71
N PHE A 17 -7.24 20.88 -12.23
CA PHE A 17 -6.42 19.77 -11.75
C PHE A 17 -6.12 19.89 -10.25
N ARG A 18 -5.52 21.00 -9.80
CA ARG A 18 -5.11 21.15 -8.39
C ARG A 18 -6.28 21.39 -7.44
N GLY A 19 -7.31 22.13 -7.88
CA GLY A 19 -8.42 22.54 -7.04
C GLY A 19 -9.59 21.56 -6.99
N VAL A 20 -9.73 20.70 -8.00
CA VAL A 20 -10.89 19.80 -8.13
C VAL A 20 -10.45 18.35 -8.32
N GLU A 21 -9.69 18.03 -9.36
CA GLU A 21 -9.37 16.62 -9.68
C GLU A 21 -8.47 15.97 -8.61
N LEU A 22 -7.39 16.66 -8.22
CA LEU A 22 -6.42 16.16 -7.24
C LEU A 22 -7.08 15.87 -5.88
N PRO A 23 -7.81 16.79 -5.22
CA PRO A 23 -8.44 16.49 -3.93
C PRO A 23 -9.53 15.42 -4.04
N LEU A 24 -10.23 15.30 -5.18
CA LEU A 24 -11.24 14.27 -5.39
C LEU A 24 -10.61 12.87 -5.60
N ALA A 25 -9.47 12.81 -6.30
CA ALA A 25 -8.76 11.57 -6.60
C ALA A 25 -7.87 11.09 -5.44
N LEU A 26 -7.39 12.00 -4.59
CA LEU A 26 -6.46 11.71 -3.49
C LEU A 26 -6.95 10.58 -2.55
N PRO A 27 -8.21 10.53 -2.10
CA PRO A 27 -8.67 9.46 -1.20
C PRO A 27 -8.63 8.08 -1.85
N VAL A 28 -8.93 7.99 -3.15
CA VAL A 28 -8.89 6.75 -3.92
C VAL A 28 -7.44 6.33 -4.18
N PHE A 29 -6.59 7.28 -4.55
CA PHE A 29 -5.16 7.04 -4.75
C PHE A 29 -4.49 6.51 -3.48
N LEU A 30 -4.73 7.15 -2.33
CA LEU A 30 -4.19 6.71 -1.04
C LEU A 30 -4.70 5.32 -0.63
N ALA A 31 -5.96 4.99 -0.95
CA ALA A 31 -6.50 3.65 -0.74
C ALA A 31 -5.78 2.61 -1.62
N GLY A 32 -5.51 2.94 -2.88
CA GLY A 32 -4.74 2.11 -3.81
C GLY A 32 -3.31 1.88 -3.31
N LEU A 33 -2.63 2.94 -2.85
CA LEU A 33 -1.27 2.87 -2.32
C LEU A 33 -1.17 1.85 -1.18
N ARG A 34 -2.12 1.88 -0.24
CA ARG A 34 -2.18 0.93 0.89
C ARG A 34 -2.23 -0.53 0.41
N ILE A 35 -3.07 -0.82 -0.58
CA ILE A 35 -3.22 -2.16 -1.14
C ILE A 35 -1.92 -2.61 -1.81
N VAL A 36 -1.32 -1.73 -2.62
CA VAL A 36 -0.08 -2.03 -3.33
C VAL A 36 1.08 -2.25 -2.36
N THR A 37 1.19 -1.47 -1.28
CA THR A 37 2.24 -1.67 -0.26
C THR A 37 2.14 -3.03 0.40
N VAL A 38 0.95 -3.46 0.82
CA VAL A 38 0.75 -4.79 1.43
C VAL A 38 1.08 -5.90 0.43
N GLN A 39 0.63 -5.76 -0.81
CA GLN A 39 0.97 -6.72 -1.86
C GLN A 39 2.48 -6.77 -2.13
N ALA A 40 3.17 -5.64 -2.17
CA ALA A 40 4.61 -5.58 -2.41
C ALA A 40 5.40 -6.30 -1.30
N ILE A 41 4.98 -6.17 -0.04
CA ILE A 41 5.58 -6.90 1.08
C ILE A 41 5.38 -8.42 0.90
N GLY A 42 4.16 -8.84 0.51
CA GLY A 42 3.90 -10.24 0.19
C GLY A 42 4.76 -10.75 -0.98
N LEU A 43 4.87 -9.98 -2.06
CA LEU A 43 5.74 -10.32 -3.19
C LEU A 43 7.22 -10.39 -2.79
N ALA A 44 7.68 -9.52 -1.88
CA ALA A 44 9.05 -9.56 -1.39
C ALA A 44 9.35 -10.86 -0.62
N VAL A 45 8.38 -11.38 0.15
CA VAL A 45 8.49 -12.71 0.76
C VAL A 45 8.65 -13.79 -0.31
N VAL A 46 7.82 -13.76 -1.36
CA VAL A 46 7.90 -14.71 -2.49
C VAL A 46 9.22 -14.58 -3.26
N ALA A 47 9.76 -13.37 -3.40
CA ALA A 47 11.03 -13.11 -4.09
C ALA A 47 12.23 -13.80 -3.42
N ALA A 48 12.11 -14.25 -2.16
CA ALA A 48 13.12 -15.10 -1.55
C ALA A 48 13.39 -16.40 -2.34
N LEU A 49 12.41 -16.90 -3.12
CA LEU A 49 12.57 -18.06 -4.01
C LEU A 49 13.62 -17.86 -5.10
N ILE A 50 13.79 -16.62 -5.58
CA ILE A 50 14.77 -16.27 -6.62
C ILE A 50 16.08 -15.72 -6.04
N GLY A 51 16.31 -15.91 -4.73
CA GLY A 51 17.54 -15.50 -4.07
C GLY A 51 17.58 -14.04 -3.60
N ALA A 52 16.45 -13.33 -3.58
CA ALA A 52 16.39 -11.95 -3.05
C ALA A 52 16.67 -11.87 -1.53
N GLY A 53 16.60 -12.99 -0.82
CA GLY A 53 16.86 -13.08 0.62
C GLY A 53 15.69 -12.58 1.49
N GLY A 54 16.01 -12.20 2.73
CA GLY A 54 15.06 -11.61 3.69
C GLY A 54 14.23 -12.64 4.48
N LEU A 55 13.10 -12.19 5.03
CA LEU A 55 12.25 -13.01 5.90
C LEU A 55 11.62 -14.21 5.18
N GLY A 56 11.39 -14.10 3.87
CA GLY A 56 10.85 -15.18 3.05
C GLY A 56 11.79 -16.39 2.96
N THR A 57 13.10 -16.21 3.17
CA THR A 57 14.07 -17.31 3.16
C THR A 57 13.75 -18.33 4.26
N PHE A 58 13.39 -17.88 5.47
CA PHE A 58 12.99 -18.78 6.57
C PHE A 58 11.69 -19.51 6.26
N VAL A 59 10.73 -18.83 5.63
CA VAL A 59 9.46 -19.45 5.21
C VAL A 59 9.73 -20.63 4.27
N PHE A 60 10.51 -20.42 3.21
CA PHE A 60 10.78 -21.48 2.23
C PHE A 60 11.72 -22.57 2.74
N GLN A 61 12.70 -22.23 3.58
CA GLN A 61 13.53 -23.24 4.25
C GLN A 61 12.71 -24.13 5.18
N GLY A 62 11.81 -23.55 5.97
CA GLY A 62 10.92 -24.30 6.86
C GLY A 62 9.97 -25.20 6.08
N LEU A 63 9.44 -24.73 4.95
CA LEU A 63 8.63 -25.56 4.06
C LEU A 63 9.44 -26.73 3.47
N GLY A 64 10.69 -26.50 3.05
CA GLY A 64 11.57 -27.55 2.53
C GLY A 64 11.96 -28.60 3.57
N GLN A 65 12.02 -28.24 4.84
CA GLN A 65 12.38 -29.13 5.95
C GLN A 65 11.18 -29.68 6.73
N TYR A 66 9.95 -29.36 6.32
CA TYR A 66 8.72 -29.64 7.10
C TYR A 66 8.77 -29.13 8.55
N ALA A 67 9.55 -28.08 8.79
CA ALA A 67 9.76 -27.47 10.10
C ALA A 67 8.85 -26.25 10.27
N VAL A 68 7.69 -26.45 10.89
CA VAL A 68 6.68 -25.39 11.09
C VAL A 68 7.23 -24.22 11.90
N ASP A 69 8.09 -24.49 12.88
CA ASP A 69 8.72 -23.44 13.71
C ASP A 69 9.52 -22.44 12.86
N LEU A 70 10.21 -22.94 11.83
CA LEU A 70 11.03 -22.14 10.93
C LEU A 70 10.18 -21.36 9.93
N VAL A 71 9.04 -21.94 9.51
CA VAL A 71 8.02 -21.23 8.73
C VAL A 71 7.45 -20.06 9.53
N LEU A 72 7.08 -20.29 10.79
CA LEU A 72 6.54 -19.26 11.68
C LEU A 72 7.56 -18.16 11.96
N LEU A 73 8.83 -18.52 12.12
CA LEU A 73 9.94 -17.57 12.29
C LEU A 73 10.02 -16.55 11.15
N GLY A 74 9.73 -16.95 9.91
CA GLY A 74 9.68 -16.04 8.77
C GLY A 74 8.32 -15.35 8.58
N ALA A 75 7.23 -16.12 8.70
CA ALA A 75 5.88 -15.66 8.38
C ALA A 75 5.35 -14.62 9.38
N VAL A 76 5.53 -14.85 10.69
CA VAL A 76 5.04 -13.96 11.74
C VAL A 76 5.62 -12.55 11.62
N PRO A 77 6.95 -12.34 11.57
CA PRO A 77 7.50 -10.99 11.43
C PRO A 77 7.13 -10.35 10.09
N ALA A 78 7.02 -11.12 8.99
CA ALA A 78 6.59 -10.60 7.70
C ALA A 78 5.14 -10.07 7.73
N ILE A 79 4.23 -10.82 8.35
CA ILE A 79 2.82 -10.41 8.56
C ILE A 79 2.77 -9.16 9.45
N LEU A 80 3.53 -9.14 10.55
CA LEU A 80 3.59 -7.97 11.42
C LEU A 80 4.08 -6.72 10.68
N LEU A 81 5.09 -6.87 9.81
CA LEU A 81 5.61 -5.78 8.97
C LEU A 81 4.54 -5.27 7.99
N ALA A 82 3.82 -6.18 7.34
CA ALA A 82 2.71 -5.84 6.45
C ALA A 82 1.58 -5.10 7.18
N LEU A 83 1.20 -5.57 8.37
CA LEU A 83 0.19 -4.93 9.20
C LEU A 83 0.63 -3.55 9.70
N ALA A 84 1.89 -3.42 10.14
CA ALA A 84 2.47 -2.16 10.59
C ALA A 84 2.50 -1.13 9.44
N ALA A 85 2.94 -1.53 8.24
CA ALA A 85 2.94 -0.68 7.06
C ALA A 85 1.52 -0.25 6.66
N ASN A 86 0.57 -1.19 6.67
CA ASN A 86 -0.84 -0.91 6.39
C ASN A 86 -1.43 0.09 7.40
N PHE A 87 -1.16 -0.09 8.69
CA PHE A 87 -1.64 0.78 9.75
C PHE A 87 -1.02 2.19 9.66
N LEU A 88 0.27 2.29 9.35
CA LEU A 88 0.94 3.56 9.14
C LEU A 88 0.34 4.34 7.95
N LEU A 89 0.07 3.66 6.83
CA LEU A 89 -0.58 4.29 5.68
C LEU A 89 -2.03 4.65 5.97
N GLN A 90 -2.73 3.83 6.75
CA GLN A 90 -4.11 4.11 7.16
C GLN A 90 -4.17 5.37 8.03
N THR A 91 -3.31 5.48 9.04
CA THR A 91 -3.23 6.67 9.92
C THR A 91 -2.82 7.91 9.13
N LEU A 92 -1.82 7.80 8.25
CA LEU A 92 -1.43 8.90 7.37
C LEU A 92 -2.58 9.36 6.46
N SER A 93 -3.30 8.42 5.85
CA SER A 93 -4.46 8.75 5.00
C SER A 93 -5.62 9.36 5.78
N ALA A 94 -5.78 9.02 7.05
CA ALA A 94 -6.78 9.63 7.92
C ALA A 94 -6.45 11.10 8.24
N VAL A 95 -5.17 11.42 8.45
CA VAL A 95 -4.69 12.79 8.69
C VAL A 95 -4.73 13.65 7.43
N LEU A 96 -4.41 13.08 6.26
CA LEU A 96 -4.43 13.81 4.99
C LEU A 96 -5.83 14.07 4.44
N ARG A 97 -6.87 13.40 4.94
CA ARG A 97 -8.25 13.77 4.63
C ARG A 97 -8.56 15.04 5.41
N PRO A 98 -8.59 16.23 4.78
CA PRO A 98 -9.10 17.39 5.47
C PRO A 98 -10.57 17.08 5.80
N ALA A 99 -10.97 17.36 7.04
CA ALA A 99 -12.36 17.31 7.42
C ALA A 99 -13.19 18.10 6.38
N ARG A 100 -14.32 17.49 5.98
CA ARG A 100 -15.36 18.08 5.13
C ARG A 100 -15.57 19.57 5.39
#